data_AF-A0A1G3JDM2-F1
#
_entry.id   AF-A0A1G3JDM2-F1
#
_cell.length_a   1.000
_cell.length_b   1.000
_cell.length_c   1.000
_cell.angle_alpha   90.00
_cell.angle_beta   90.00
_cell.angle_gamma   90.00
#
_symmetry.space_group_name_H-M   'P 1'
#
loop_
_entity.id
_entity.type
_entity.pdbx_description
1 polymer ?
#
loop_
_entity_poly.entity_id
_entity_poly.type
_entity_poly.pdbx_seq_one_letter_code
_entity_poly.pdbx_strand_id
1 'polypeptide(L)' 'MAASKTVRSTVLLPEPVHRQVQAVAAAHDVSSAWVIRQAVLQYLSTRAGQAELPLGNSRP' A
#
# COMPACT_ATOMS: atom_id res chain seq x y z
N MET A 1 9.62 24.84 6.15
CA MET A 1 8.88 23.79 5.41
C MET A 1 8.15 22.93 6.43
N ALA A 2 6.82 22.88 6.40
CA ALA A 2 6.08 22.01 7.33
C ALA A 2 6.42 20.55 7.01
N ALA A 3 6.97 19.81 7.98
CA ALA A 3 7.19 18.38 7.82
C ALA A 3 5.84 17.72 7.52
N SER A 4 5.74 17.00 6.40
CA SER A 4 4.52 16.31 6.01
C SER A 4 4.13 15.34 7.13
N LYS A 5 2.99 15.59 7.78
CA LYS A 5 2.52 14.78 8.90
C LYS A 5 2.26 13.36 8.40
N THR A 6 2.94 12.37 8.99
CA THR A 6 2.66 10.95 8.71
C THR A 6 1.51 10.49 9.60
N VAL A 7 0.54 9.79 9.02
CA VAL A 7 -0.63 9.23 9.73
C VAL A 7 -0.54 7.71 9.72
N ARG A 8 -0.77 7.07 10.87
CA ARG A 8 -0.87 5.61 10.95
C ARG A 8 -2.18 5.17 10.30
N SER A 9 -2.10 4.25 9.35
CA SER A 9 -3.26 3.62 8.71
C SER A 9 -3.20 2.12 8.93
N THR A 10 -4.35 1.50 9.22
CA THR A 10 -4.50 0.05 9.39
C THR A 10 -5.25 -0.49 8.18
N VAL A 11 -4.71 -1.53 7.55
CA VAL A 11 -5.33 -2.20 6.41
C VAL A 11 -5.42 -3.69 6.68
N LEU A 12 -6.54 -4.30 6.32
CA LEU A 12 -6.72 -5.75 6.37
C LEU A 12 -6.35 -6.32 5.00
N LEU A 13 -5.46 -7.30 5.00
CA LEU A 13 -5.05 -8.02 3.79
C LEU A 13 -5.41 -9.50 3.95
N PRO A 14 -5.85 -10.19 2.88
CA PRO A 14 -5.93 -11.63 2.90
C PRO A 14 -4.58 -12.24 3.30
N GLU A 15 -4.60 -13.29 4.12
CA GLU A 15 -3.40 -13.98 4.58
C GLU A 15 -2.38 -14.30 3.46
N PRO A 16 -2.77 -14.85 2.29
CA PRO A 16 -1.78 -15.12 1.23
C PRO A 16 -1.09 -13.87 0.72
N VAL A 17 -1.81 -12.74 0.62
CA VAL A 17 -1.24 -11.45 0.21
C VAL A 17 -0.29 -10.92 1.27
N HIS A 18 -0.66 -11.02 2.55
CA HIS A 18 0.22 -10.64 3.65
C HIS A 18 1.54 -11.44 3.64
N ARG A 19 1.49 -12.76 3.40
CA ARG A 19 2.70 -13.60 3.28
C ARG A 19 3.57 -13.18 2.10
N GLN A 20 2.98 -12.85 0.95
CA GLN A 20 3.73 -12.34 -0.21
C GLN A 20 4.44 -11.03 0.12
N VAL A 21 3.76 -10.08 0.78
CA VAL A 21 4.38 -8.82 1.22
C VAL A 21 5.54 -9.09 2.18
N GLN A 22 5.40 -10.01 3.13
CA GLN A 22 6.48 -10.38 4.04
C GLN A 22 7.69 -10.98 3.31
N ALA A 23 7.46 -11.84 2.31
CA ALA A 23 8.55 -12.44 1.53
C ALA A 23 9.34 -11.37 0.75
N VAL A 24 8.65 -10.42 0.11
CA VAL A 24 9.29 -9.28 -0.58
C VAL A 24 10.07 -8.43 0.42
N ALA A 25 9.47 -8.12 1.56
CA ALA A 25 10.11 -7.33 2.61
C ALA A 25 11.42 -7.98 3.10
N ALA A 26 11.39 -9.28 3.36
CA ALA A 26 12.56 -10.05 3.79
C ALA A 26 13.65 -10.12 2.71
N ALA A 27 13.28 -10.29 1.43
CA ALA A 27 14.22 -10.35 0.32
C ALA A 27 14.99 -9.04 0.08
N HIS A 28 14.42 -7.90 0.50
CA HIS A 28 14.98 -6.57 0.29
C HIS A 28 15.43 -5.87 1.58
N ASP A 29 15.45 -6.57 2.73
CA ASP A 29 15.79 -6.03 4.06
C ASP A 29 15.01 -4.75 4.43
N VAL A 30 13.70 -4.78 4.17
CA VAL A 30 12.77 -3.69 4.51
C VAL A 30 11.60 -4.20 5.33
N SER A 31 10.82 -3.30 5.92
CA SER A 31 9.60 -3.68 6.63
C SER A 31 8.41 -3.88 5.68
N SER A 32 7.47 -4.76 6.02
CA SER A 32 6.20 -4.92 5.29
C SER A 32 5.42 -3.60 5.18
N ALA A 33 5.48 -2.76 6.22
CA ALA A 33 4.86 -1.43 6.21
C ALA A 33 5.49 -0.50 5.16
N TRP A 34 6.81 -0.60 4.93
CA TRP A 34 7.48 0.15 3.87
C TRP A 34 7.04 -0.32 2.49
N VAL A 35 6.93 -1.64 2.28
CA VAL A 35 6.44 -2.22 1.01
C VAL A 35 5.02 -1.73 0.70
N ILE A 36 4.11 -1.81 1.68
CA ILE A 36 2.74 -1.31 1.55
C ILE A 36 2.73 0.19 1.24
N ARG A 37 3.55 0.98 1.95
CA ARG A 37 3.66 2.43 1.70
C ARG A 37 4.10 2.72 0.26
N GLN A 38 5.14 2.04 -0.24
CA GLN A 38 5.62 2.25 -1.61
C GLN A 38 4.57 1.81 -2.64
N ALA A 39 3.91 0.68 -2.42
CA ALA A 39 2.84 0.21 -3.31
C ALA A 39 1.69 1.23 -3.40
N VAL A 40 1.26 1.79 -2.26
CA VAL A 40 0.21 2.82 -2.23
C VAL A 40 0.66 4.10 -2.95
N LEU A 41 1.88 4.58 -2.68
CA LEU A 41 2.41 5.78 -3.34
C LEU A 41 2.53 5.57 -4.86
N GLN A 42 3.04 4.42 -5.29
CA GLN A 42 3.18 4.08 -6.70
C GLN A 42 1.82 3.95 -7.40
N TYR A 43 0.84 3.34 -6.74
CA TYR A 43 -0.51 3.23 -7.26
C TYR A 43 -1.15 4.61 -7.47
N LEU A 44 -1.01 5.50 -6.49
CA LEU A 44 -1.56 6.86 -6.56
C LEU A 44 -0.83 7.73 -7.58
N SER A 45 0.51 7.62 -7.69
CA SER A 45 1.27 8.37 -8.71
C SER A 45 0.92 7.93 -10.13
N THR A 46 0.73 6.63 -10.34
CA THR A 46 0.36 6.06 -11.65
C THR A 46 -1.05 6.45 -12.08
N ARG A 47 -1.96 6.72 -11.12
CA ARG A 47 -3.37 7.05 -11.37
C ARG A 47 -3.71 8.51 -11.10
N ALA A 48 -2.72 9.36 -10.86
CA ALA A 48 -2.94 10.79 -10.68
C ALA A 48 -3.68 11.36 -11.91
N GLY A 49 -4.94 11.76 -11.71
CA GLY A 49 -5.84 12.26 -12.76
C GLY A 49 -7.01 11.34 -13.15
N GLN A 50 -7.07 10.11 -12.64
CA GLN A 50 -8.27 9.27 -12.78
C GLN A 50 -9.21 9.47 -11.58
N ALA A 51 -10.42 9.96 -11.85
CA ALA A 51 -11.42 10.28 -10.83
C ALA A 51 -12.09 9.04 -10.21
N GLU A 52 -11.99 7.88 -10.88
CA GLU A 52 -12.64 6.66 -10.45
C GLU A 52 -11.61 5.67 -9.90
N LEU A 53 -11.90 5.14 -8.71
CA LEU A 53 -11.22 3.97 -8.18
C LEU A 53 -11.81 2.75 -8.91
N PRO A 54 -11.05 1.99 -9.72
CA PRO A 54 -11.51 0.71 -10.26
C PRO A 54 -11.37 -0.36 -9.18
N LEU A 55 -11.95 -0.07 -8.01
CA LEU A 55 -12.26 -1.06 -7.02
C LEU A 55 -13.58 -1.64 -7.49
N GLY A 56 -13.51 -2.80 -8.16
CA GLY A 56 -14.70 -3.56 -8.49
C GLY A 56 -15.60 -3.65 -7.25
N ASN A 57 -16.90 -3.57 -7.47
CA ASN A 57 -17.98 -3.32 -6.50
C ASN A 57 -18.14 -4.38 -5.37
N SER A 58 -17.08 -5.07 -4.97
CA SER A 58 -17.03 -5.97 -3.82
C SER A 58 -16.38 -5.26 -2.65
N ARG A 59 -17.13 -4.33 -2.07
CA ARG A 59 -16.98 -4.01 -0.66
C ARG A 59 -17.62 -5.19 0.12
N PRO A 60 -16.92 -5.88 1.02
CA PRO A 60 -17.57 -6.82 1.93
C PRO A 60 -18.50 -6.09 2.91
#